data_AF-A0AAP5Y1M4-F1
#
_entry.id   AF-A0AAP5Y1M4-F1
#
_cell.length_a   1.000
_cell.length_b   1.000
_cell.length_c   1.000
_cell.angle_alpha   90.00
_cell.angle_beta   90.00
_cell.angle_gamma   90.00
#
_symmetry.space_group_name_H-M   'P 1'
#
loop_
_entity.id
_entity.type
_entity.pdbx_description
1 polymer ?
#
loop_
_entity_poly.entity_id
_entity_poly.type
_entity_poly.pdbx_seq_one_letter_code
_entity_poly.pdbx_strand_id
1 'polypeptide(L)'
;MTTNNHPANGPVSLDRLHQIREILSKAAAQSDGGNLGYAMADAVKVIDGAIAVFGAEPVLYVAEETLAYAKMGELHLKCLSQPMGDAVIPLYVHRQATDEIGSWNNHMNTPTAQAGNSPVTQDGYVLVPKKLTAENGAKSALSGEFSETKFINCPECFGDDDCETCDGSGRIEITVPVTWTTIKAIWAKGVEHFAAAPKQENV
;
A
#
# COMPACT_ATOMS: atom_id res chain seq x y z
N MET A 1 0.50 -3.90 42.47
CA MET A 1 0.95 -3.53 41.12
C MET A 1 0.22 -2.27 40.72
N THR A 2 0.94 -1.17 40.53
CA THR A 2 0.38 0.13 40.16
C THR A 2 0.17 0.16 38.65
N THR A 3 -1.08 0.23 38.19
CA THR A 3 -1.40 0.41 36.77
C THR A 3 -1.24 1.89 36.43
N ASN A 4 -0.15 2.24 35.77
CA ASN A 4 0.14 3.61 35.37
C ASN A 4 -0.71 3.98 34.14
N ASN A 5 -1.87 4.60 34.35
CA ASN A 5 -2.75 5.17 33.33
C ASN A 5 -2.16 6.44 32.66
N HIS A 6 -0.84 6.47 32.45
CA HIS A 6 -0.18 7.63 31.87
C HIS A 6 -0.62 7.78 30.39
N PRO A 7 -1.06 8.97 29.93
CA PRO A 7 -1.55 9.20 28.57
C PRO A 7 -0.55 8.87 27.45
N ALA A 8 0.73 8.66 27.78
CA ALA A 8 1.76 8.24 26.83
C ALA A 8 1.80 6.73 26.57
N ASN A 9 1.05 5.91 27.32
CA ASN A 9 1.03 4.45 27.17
C ASN A 9 -0.11 3.95 26.27
N GLY A 10 -0.97 4.85 25.78
CA GLY A 10 -2.03 4.54 24.82
C GLY A 10 -1.62 4.82 23.36
N PRO A 11 -2.40 4.32 22.38
CA PRO A 11 -2.16 4.62 20.97
C PRO A 11 -2.18 6.13 20.71
N VAL A 12 -1.32 6.58 19.79
CA VAL A 12 -1.20 8.01 19.44
C VAL A 12 -2.44 8.45 18.66
N SER A 13 -3.16 9.46 19.14
CA SER A 13 -4.32 10.04 18.45
C SER A 13 -3.90 10.97 17.31
N LEU A 14 -4.83 11.24 16.37
CA LEU A 14 -4.63 12.19 15.27
C LEU A 14 -4.22 13.57 15.76
N ASP A 15 -4.93 14.10 16.77
CA ASP A 15 -4.62 15.40 17.37
C ASP A 15 -3.20 15.43 17.93
N ARG A 16 -2.74 14.32 18.52
CA ARG A 16 -1.40 14.21 19.05
C ARG A 16 -0.35 14.08 17.95
N LEU A 17 -0.65 13.43 16.82
CA LEU A 17 0.21 13.44 15.64
C LEU A 17 0.38 14.86 15.09
N HIS A 18 -0.70 15.64 14.95
CA HIS A 18 -0.62 17.05 14.56
C HIS A 18 0.22 17.87 15.52
N GLN A 19 0.06 17.66 16.84
CA GLN A 19 0.85 18.35 17.84
C GLN A 19 2.35 18.02 17.73
N ILE A 20 2.71 16.74 17.57
CA ILE A 20 4.10 16.31 17.42
C ILE A 20 4.71 16.88 16.13
N ARG A 21 3.96 16.83 15.02
CA ARG A 21 4.33 17.41 13.73
C ARG A 21 4.69 18.88 13.84
N GLU A 22 3.84 19.66 14.52
CA GLU A 22 4.07 21.10 14.74
C GLU A 22 5.32 21.37 15.58
N ILE A 23 5.53 20.60 16.65
CA ILE A 23 6.71 20.74 17.51
C ILE A 23 7.99 20.48 16.70
N LEU A 24 8.05 19.37 15.97
CA LEU A 24 9.22 19.00 15.19
C LEU A 24 9.46 19.96 14.03
N SER A 25 8.40 20.46 13.37
CA SER A 25 8.54 21.45 12.29
C SER A 25 9.14 22.76 12.81
N LYS A 26 8.73 23.23 14.00
CA LYS A 26 9.30 24.44 14.60
C LYS A 26 10.74 24.23 15.04
N ALA A 27 11.05 23.08 15.64
CA ALA A 27 12.39 22.73 16.06
C ALA A 27 13.36 22.60 14.85
N ALA A 28 12.91 21.98 13.75
CA ALA A 28 13.68 21.90 12.51
C ALA A 28 13.97 23.28 11.91
N ALA A 29 12.99 24.19 11.92
CA ALA A 29 13.16 25.56 11.41
C ALA A 29 14.13 26.40 12.25
N GLN A 30 14.27 26.09 13.53
CA GLN A 30 15.20 26.77 14.45
C GLN A 30 16.57 26.08 14.53
N SER A 31 16.72 24.90 13.92
CA SER A 31 17.99 24.17 13.90
C SER A 31 18.99 24.88 13.00
N ASP A 32 20.25 24.77 13.38
CA ASP A 32 21.43 25.15 12.57
C ASP A 32 21.63 24.32 11.29
N GLY A 33 20.69 23.43 10.94
CA GLY A 33 20.81 22.54 9.78
C GLY A 33 21.83 21.41 9.97
N GLY A 34 22.24 21.10 11.19
CA GLY A 34 23.05 19.92 11.48
C GLY A 34 22.28 18.61 11.24
N ASN A 35 22.95 17.46 11.42
CA ASN A 35 22.35 16.13 11.23
C ASN A 35 21.03 15.94 11.99
N LEU A 36 20.92 16.53 13.19
CA LEU A 36 19.68 16.50 13.97
C LEU A 36 18.56 17.32 13.32
N GLY A 37 18.87 18.48 12.74
CA GLY A 37 17.92 19.31 12.00
C GLY A 37 17.31 18.57 10.80
N TYR A 38 18.16 17.87 10.03
CA TYR A 38 17.71 17.02 8.94
C TYR A 38 16.84 15.86 9.43
N ALA A 39 17.26 15.16 10.49
CA ALA A 39 16.47 14.07 11.06
C ALA A 39 15.08 14.54 11.55
N MET A 40 14.99 15.72 12.15
CA MET A 40 13.70 16.31 12.54
C MET A 40 12.83 16.65 11.33
N ALA A 41 13.41 17.22 10.26
CA ALA A 41 12.68 17.51 9.04
C ALA A 41 12.17 16.24 8.34
N ASP A 42 12.96 15.17 8.33
CA ASP A 42 12.55 13.88 7.78
C ASP A 42 11.49 13.21 8.66
N ALA A 43 11.58 13.31 9.98
CA ALA A 43 10.54 12.85 10.89
C ALA A 43 9.20 13.56 10.66
N VAL A 44 9.22 14.87 10.37
CA VAL A 44 8.00 15.62 9.99
C VAL A 44 7.36 15.03 8.73
N LYS A 45 8.14 14.68 7.69
CA LYS A 45 7.62 14.05 6.47
C LYS A 45 6.96 12.70 6.76
N VAL A 46 7.57 11.88 7.63
CA VAL A 46 7.00 10.60 8.05
C VAL A 46 5.67 10.79 8.79
N ILE A 47 5.60 11.79 9.68
CA ILE A 47 4.37 12.10 10.41
C ILE A 47 3.29 12.67 9.48
N ASP A 48 3.64 13.51 8.51
CA ASP A 48 2.71 13.99 7.50
C ASP A 48 2.10 12.80 6.71
N GLY A 49 2.91 11.80 6.37
CA GLY A 49 2.43 10.54 5.79
C GLY A 49 1.53 9.74 6.72
N ALA A 50 1.89 9.63 8.00
CA ALA A 50 1.07 8.96 9.00
C ALA A 50 -0.29 9.66 9.19
N ILE A 51 -0.33 10.99 9.26
CA ILE A 51 -1.54 11.80 9.34
C ILE A 51 -2.42 11.58 8.10
N ALA A 52 -1.81 11.57 6.91
CA ALA A 52 -2.53 11.34 5.66
C ALA A 52 -3.23 9.97 5.63
N VAL A 53 -2.68 8.96 6.30
CA VAL A 53 -3.26 7.61 6.39
C VAL A 53 -4.22 7.47 7.58
N PHE A 54 -3.97 8.16 8.71
CA PHE A 54 -4.77 8.05 9.95
C PHE A 54 -6.23 8.49 9.78
N GLY A 55 -6.58 9.23 8.73
CA GLY A 55 -7.97 9.58 8.40
C GLY A 55 -8.45 9.07 7.05
N ALA A 56 -7.62 8.32 6.32
CA ALA A 56 -7.97 7.85 5.00
C ALA A 56 -8.96 6.68 5.11
N GLU A 57 -10.19 6.89 4.65
CA GLU A 57 -11.06 5.77 4.32
C GLU A 57 -10.40 4.96 3.20
N PRO A 58 -10.08 3.68 3.41
CA PRO A 58 -9.54 2.85 2.34
C PRO A 58 -10.60 2.63 1.25
N VAL A 59 -10.17 2.24 0.05
CA VAL A 59 -11.14 1.76 -0.97
C VAL A 59 -11.72 0.41 -0.53
N LEU A 60 -10.86 -0.42 0.06
CA LEU A 60 -11.09 -1.83 0.34
C LEU A 60 -10.29 -2.22 1.59
N TYR A 61 -10.79 -3.20 2.33
CA TYR A 61 -10.06 -3.99 3.30
C TYR A 61 -9.72 -5.35 2.69
N VAL A 62 -8.51 -5.83 2.94
CA VAL A 62 -8.04 -7.14 2.47
C VAL A 62 -7.48 -7.92 3.65
N ALA A 63 -7.90 -9.17 3.82
CA ALA A 63 -7.38 -10.03 4.86
C ALA A 63 -5.91 -10.41 4.60
N GLU A 64 -5.12 -10.60 5.65
CA GLU A 64 -3.69 -10.97 5.56
C GLU A 64 -3.50 -12.32 4.87
N GLU A 65 -4.38 -13.29 5.14
CA GLU A 65 -4.42 -14.58 4.45
C GLU A 65 -4.57 -14.38 2.94
N THR A 66 -5.49 -13.51 2.53
CA THR A 66 -5.71 -13.15 1.12
C THR A 66 -4.45 -12.53 0.49
N LEU A 67 -3.74 -11.67 1.23
CA LEU A 67 -2.49 -11.08 0.75
C LEU A 67 -1.37 -12.14 0.63
N ALA A 68 -1.33 -13.11 1.54
CA ALA A 68 -0.40 -14.24 1.46
C ALA A 68 -0.70 -15.12 0.23
N TYR A 69 -1.98 -15.38 -0.06
CA TYR A 69 -2.39 -16.07 -1.29
C TYR A 69 -2.06 -15.28 -2.55
N ALA A 70 -2.22 -13.96 -2.57
CA ALA A 70 -1.83 -13.13 -3.72
C ALA A 70 -0.31 -13.18 -3.99
N LYS A 71 0.52 -13.17 -2.93
CA LYS A 71 1.98 -13.35 -3.04
C LYS A 71 2.35 -14.73 -3.62
N MET A 72 1.60 -15.77 -3.26
CA MET A 72 1.73 -17.11 -3.87
C MET A 72 1.10 -17.17 -5.29
N GLY A 73 0.15 -16.28 -5.57
CA GLY A 73 -0.56 -16.13 -6.84
C GLY A 73 0.34 -15.72 -7.99
N GLU A 74 1.39 -14.93 -7.78
CA GLU A 74 2.40 -14.67 -8.83
C GLU A 74 3.18 -15.93 -9.25
N LEU A 75 3.42 -16.85 -8.30
CA LEU A 75 4.01 -18.16 -8.58
C LEU A 75 3.01 -19.09 -9.28
N HIS A 76 1.73 -19.04 -8.88
CA HIS A 76 0.65 -19.82 -9.49
C HIS A 76 0.19 -19.31 -10.86
N LEU A 77 0.22 -18.00 -11.14
CA LEU A 77 -0.10 -17.42 -12.45
C LEU A 77 0.86 -17.90 -13.54
N LYS A 78 2.14 -18.11 -13.18
CA LYS A 78 3.17 -18.60 -14.10
C LYS A 78 3.10 -20.11 -14.34
N CYS A 79 2.59 -20.88 -13.38
CA CYS A 79 2.65 -22.36 -13.41
C CYS A 79 1.31 -23.05 -13.72
N LEU A 80 0.16 -22.41 -13.49
CA LEU A 80 -1.15 -23.05 -13.54
C LEU A 80 -2.17 -22.25 -14.37
N SER A 81 -1.72 -21.59 -15.45
CA SER A 81 -2.63 -21.01 -16.43
C SER A 81 -3.43 -22.13 -17.14
N GLN A 82 -4.52 -22.51 -16.49
CA GLN A 82 -5.61 -23.43 -16.82
C GLN A 82 -5.38 -24.93 -16.48
N PRO A 83 -6.36 -25.62 -15.84
CA PRO A 83 -7.60 -25.17 -15.20
C PRO A 83 -7.57 -25.52 -13.70
N MET A 84 -7.01 -24.66 -12.86
CA MET A 84 -7.16 -24.80 -11.40
C MET A 84 -7.68 -23.49 -10.83
N GLY A 85 -8.95 -23.54 -10.43
CA GLY A 85 -9.69 -22.64 -9.53
C GLY A 85 -9.29 -21.18 -9.52
N ASP A 86 -10.21 -20.32 -9.95
CA ASP A 86 -10.14 -18.88 -9.70
C ASP A 86 -9.79 -18.63 -8.23
N ALA A 87 -8.57 -18.14 -7.97
CA ALA A 87 -8.20 -17.66 -6.66
C ALA A 87 -8.98 -16.36 -6.43
N VAL A 88 -10.21 -16.50 -5.91
CA VAL A 88 -11.05 -15.36 -5.56
C VAL A 88 -10.43 -14.71 -4.34
N ILE A 89 -9.81 -13.55 -4.56
CA ILE A 89 -9.28 -12.67 -3.51
C ILE A 89 -10.49 -11.89 -2.95
N PRO A 90 -11.00 -12.19 -1.75
CA PRO A 90 -12.11 -11.44 -1.19
C PRO A 90 -11.64 -10.04 -0.77
N LEU A 91 -12.26 -9.02 -1.37
CA LEU A 91 -12.04 -7.61 -1.07
C LEU A 91 -13.31 -7.05 -0.43
N TYR A 92 -13.17 -6.38 0.71
CA TYR A 92 -14.32 -5.87 1.46
C TYR A 92 -14.38 -4.36 1.40
N VAL A 93 -15.53 -3.82 1.00
CA VAL A 93 -15.75 -2.36 0.95
C VAL A 93 -15.92 -1.74 2.34
N HIS A 94 -16.31 -2.53 3.34
CA HIS A 94 -16.61 -2.09 4.70
C HIS A 94 -15.89 -3.02 5.68
N ARG A 95 -15.52 -2.49 6.84
CA ARG A 95 -14.95 -3.29 7.94
C ARG A 95 -15.93 -4.40 8.31
N GLN A 96 -15.51 -5.66 8.20
CA GLN A 96 -16.30 -6.76 8.74
C GLN A 96 -16.17 -6.73 10.26
N ALA A 97 -17.26 -6.94 10.98
CA ALA A 97 -17.14 -7.29 12.38
C ALA A 97 -16.29 -8.57 12.42
N THR A 98 -15.25 -8.59 13.24
CA THR A 98 -14.51 -9.82 13.51
C THR A 98 -15.46 -10.72 14.27
N ASP A 99 -16.27 -11.47 13.56
CA ASP A 99 -16.84 -12.69 14.10
C ASP A 99 -15.63 -13.59 14.30
N GLU A 100 -15.23 -13.79 15.55
CA GLU A 100 -14.21 -14.77 15.92
C GLU A 100 -14.56 -16.08 15.20
N ILE A 101 -13.83 -16.40 14.13
CA ILE A 101 -13.91 -17.71 13.48
C ILE A 101 -13.30 -18.68 14.50
N GLY A 102 -14.16 -19.19 15.38
CA GLY A 102 -13.82 -20.25 16.33
C GLY A 102 -14.30 -20.08 17.78
N SER A 103 -15.56 -19.74 18.05
CA SER A 103 -16.16 -20.08 19.35
C SER A 103 -17.68 -20.23 19.29
N TRP A 104 -18.14 -21.47 19.08
CA TRP A 104 -19.51 -21.84 19.42
C TRP A 104 -19.60 -21.96 20.94
N ASN A 105 -19.91 -20.88 21.64
CA ASN A 105 -20.46 -20.97 22.99
C ASN A 105 -21.60 -19.96 23.17
N ASN A 106 -22.80 -20.51 23.24
CA ASN A 106 -24.02 -19.85 23.62
C ASN A 106 -23.86 -19.22 25.00
N HIS A 107 -23.86 -17.90 25.11
CA HIS A 107 -24.64 -17.17 26.11
C HIS A 107 -24.54 -15.67 25.81
N MET A 108 -25.71 -15.02 25.76
CA MET A 108 -25.90 -13.59 25.53
C MET A 108 -24.87 -12.73 26.27
N ASN A 109 -24.10 -11.94 25.54
CA ASN A 109 -23.70 -10.63 26.04
C ASN A 109 -23.51 -9.64 24.89
N THR A 110 -24.25 -8.53 25.01
CA THR A 110 -24.28 -7.35 24.14
C THR A 110 -22.89 -6.89 23.70
N PRO A 111 -22.67 -6.57 22.41
CA PRO A 111 -21.44 -5.92 22.00
C PRO A 111 -21.45 -4.48 22.51
N THR A 112 -20.53 -4.14 23.41
CA THR A 112 -20.16 -2.75 23.67
C THR A 112 -19.62 -2.16 22.37
N ALA A 113 -20.43 -1.34 21.71
CA ALA A 113 -20.01 -0.51 20.59
C ALA A 113 -18.96 0.50 21.09
N GLN A 114 -17.67 0.17 20.96
CA GLN A 114 -16.64 1.20 20.99
C GLN A 114 -16.66 1.94 19.65
N ALA A 115 -17.46 3.01 19.61
CA ALA A 115 -17.28 4.11 18.68
C ALA A 115 -15.94 4.81 18.98
N GLY A 116 -14.85 4.27 18.47
CA GLY A 116 -13.54 4.92 18.46
C GLY A 116 -13.22 5.40 17.05
N ASN A 117 -13.17 6.72 16.86
CA ASN A 117 -12.78 7.40 15.62
C ASN A 117 -11.28 7.22 15.28
N SER A 118 -10.77 5.99 15.31
CA SER A 118 -9.41 5.65 14.94
C SER A 118 -9.49 4.51 13.93
N PRO A 119 -8.94 4.63 12.71
CA PRO A 119 -8.85 3.50 11.79
C PRO A 119 -7.71 2.61 12.26
N VAL A 120 -7.86 2.03 13.43
CA VAL A 120 -7.06 0.87 13.82
C VAL A 120 -7.46 -0.21 12.81
N THR A 121 -6.58 -0.54 11.87
CA THR A 121 -6.72 -1.78 11.09
C THR A 121 -6.99 -2.92 12.06
N GLN A 122 -8.06 -3.68 11.83
CA GLN A 122 -8.27 -4.91 12.60
C GLN A 122 -7.05 -5.82 12.41
N ASP A 123 -6.72 -6.59 13.44
CA ASP A 123 -5.70 -7.63 13.34
C ASP A 123 -6.06 -8.55 12.16
N GLY A 124 -5.09 -8.78 11.26
CA GLY A 124 -5.31 -9.56 10.05
C GLY A 124 -5.84 -8.78 8.85
N TYR A 125 -5.90 -7.44 8.85
CA TYR A 125 -6.32 -6.63 7.69
C TYR A 125 -5.35 -5.51 7.33
N VAL A 126 -5.19 -5.25 6.03
CA VAL A 126 -4.34 -4.17 5.49
C VAL A 126 -5.18 -3.09 4.80
N LEU A 127 -4.88 -1.80 5.06
CA LEU A 127 -5.50 -0.68 4.36
C LEU A 127 -4.95 -0.54 2.94
N VAL A 128 -5.85 -0.48 1.96
CA VAL A 128 -5.50 -0.21 0.56
C VAL A 128 -5.80 1.27 0.23
N PRO A 129 -4.79 2.08 -0.16
CA PRO A 129 -4.96 3.52 -0.34
C PRO A 129 -5.81 3.86 -1.58
N LYS A 130 -6.71 4.84 -1.45
CA LYS A 130 -7.53 5.35 -2.59
C LYS A 130 -6.69 5.98 -3.71
N LYS A 131 -5.53 6.55 -3.37
CA LYS A 131 -4.60 7.18 -4.31
C LYS A 131 -3.17 6.89 -3.88
N LEU A 132 -2.29 6.63 -4.84
CA LEU A 132 -0.84 6.55 -4.59
C LEU A 132 -0.23 7.94 -4.66
N THR A 133 0.47 8.36 -3.59
CA THR A 133 1.11 9.67 -3.52
C THR A 133 2.55 9.52 -3.01
N ALA A 134 3.33 10.61 -3.02
CA ALA A 134 4.66 10.56 -2.42
C ALA A 134 4.56 10.61 -0.89
N GLU A 135 3.57 11.34 -0.40
CA GLU A 135 3.32 11.62 1.01
C GLU A 135 2.88 10.36 1.77
N ASN A 136 2.14 9.45 1.12
CA ASN A 136 1.81 8.14 1.71
C ASN A 136 2.91 7.07 1.49
N GLY A 137 4.10 7.46 1.03
CA GLY A 137 5.24 6.57 0.84
C GLY A 137 5.19 5.70 -0.42
N ALA A 138 4.08 5.66 -1.15
CA ALA A 138 3.89 4.76 -2.29
C ALA A 138 4.91 4.99 -3.41
N LYS A 139 5.32 6.24 -3.65
CA LYS A 139 6.32 6.53 -4.70
C LYS A 139 7.65 5.85 -4.43
N SER A 140 8.12 5.88 -3.18
CA SER A 140 9.38 5.22 -2.81
C SER A 140 9.27 3.70 -2.85
N ALA A 141 8.08 3.15 -2.54
CA ALA A 141 7.86 1.71 -2.51
C ALA A 141 7.69 1.06 -3.90
N LEU A 142 7.24 1.82 -4.92
CA LEU A 142 6.83 1.25 -6.22
C LEU A 142 7.70 1.70 -7.40
N SER A 143 8.45 2.81 -7.27
CA SER A 143 9.27 3.30 -8.37
C SER A 143 10.51 2.42 -8.55
N GLY A 144 10.67 1.84 -9.75
CA GLY A 144 11.80 0.97 -10.08
C GLY A 144 11.52 -0.53 -9.91
N GLU A 145 10.45 -0.90 -9.20
CA GLU A 145 10.04 -2.30 -9.01
C GLU A 145 9.47 -2.93 -10.29
N PHE A 146 8.85 -2.11 -11.15
CA PHE A 146 8.23 -2.57 -12.38
C PHE A 146 9.04 -2.10 -13.58
N SER A 147 9.25 -3.00 -14.53
CA SER A 147 9.89 -2.69 -15.81
C SER A 147 9.20 -3.42 -16.96
N GLU A 148 9.30 -2.84 -18.15
CA GLU A 148 8.80 -3.40 -19.40
C GLU A 148 9.97 -3.64 -20.33
N THR A 149 9.99 -4.82 -20.95
CA THR A 149 10.82 -5.09 -22.11
C THR A 149 10.35 -4.25 -23.30
N LYS A 150 11.26 -3.53 -23.93
CA LYS A 150 11.04 -2.78 -25.17
C LYS A 150 12.13 -3.09 -26.17
N PHE A 151 11.76 -3.10 -27.45
CA PHE A 151 12.71 -3.22 -28.52
C PHE A 151 13.03 -1.84 -29.06
N ILE A 152 14.30 -1.50 -29.10
CA ILE A 152 14.79 -0.31 -29.80
C ILE A 152 15.62 -0.73 -31.01
N ASN A 153 15.78 0.17 -31.97
CA ASN A 153 16.67 -0.07 -33.09
C ASN A 153 18.10 -0.17 -32.56
N CYS A 154 18.88 -1.12 -33.09
CA CYS A 154 20.25 -1.27 -32.69
C CYS A 154 21.04 0.00 -33.08
N PRO A 155 21.61 0.73 -32.11
CA PRO A 155 22.29 1.99 -32.38
C PRO A 155 23.60 1.80 -33.15
N GLU A 156 24.14 0.59 -33.15
CA GLU A 156 25.46 0.27 -33.72
C GLU A 156 25.38 -0.40 -35.09
N CYS A 157 24.19 -0.78 -35.57
CA CYS A 157 24.12 -1.58 -36.78
C CYS A 157 24.26 -0.79 -38.08
N PHE A 158 24.02 0.52 -38.12
CA PHE A 158 24.17 1.34 -39.35
C PHE A 158 23.57 0.78 -40.67
N GLY A 159 22.73 -0.26 -40.62
CA GLY A 159 22.22 -0.98 -41.80
C GLY A 159 23.02 -2.22 -42.22
N ASP A 160 24.00 -2.66 -41.45
CA ASP A 160 24.77 -3.89 -41.67
C ASP A 160 24.06 -5.13 -41.13
N ASP A 161 24.01 -6.16 -41.98
CA ASP A 161 23.35 -7.45 -41.72
C ASP A 161 24.18 -8.36 -40.79
N ASP A 162 25.47 -8.03 -40.60
CA ASP A 162 26.45 -8.79 -39.80
C ASP A 162 26.88 -8.00 -38.54
N CYS A 163 25.89 -7.44 -37.84
CA CYS A 163 26.09 -6.56 -36.70
C CYS A 163 26.19 -7.38 -35.39
N GLU A 164 27.37 -7.42 -34.77
CA GLU A 164 27.67 -8.20 -33.55
C GLU A 164 26.78 -7.85 -32.35
N THR A 165 26.29 -6.61 -32.27
CA THR A 165 25.51 -6.12 -31.12
C THR A 165 24.05 -6.59 -31.14
N CYS A 166 23.52 -7.00 -32.29
CA CYS A 166 22.14 -7.48 -32.39
C CYS A 166 21.98 -8.75 -33.23
N ASP A 167 23.09 -9.41 -33.59
CA ASP A 167 23.16 -10.58 -34.46
C ASP A 167 22.34 -10.43 -35.75
N GLY A 168 22.45 -9.26 -36.40
CA GLY A 168 21.75 -8.95 -37.66
C GLY A 168 20.23 -8.70 -37.54
N SER A 169 19.65 -8.70 -36.33
CA SER A 169 18.21 -8.46 -36.14
C SER A 169 17.78 -7.00 -36.34
N GLY A 170 18.73 -6.06 -36.32
CA GLY A 170 18.52 -4.62 -36.35
C GLY A 170 17.84 -4.04 -35.10
N ARG A 171 17.53 -4.86 -34.09
CA ARG A 171 16.81 -4.45 -32.88
C ARG A 171 17.43 -5.07 -31.64
N ILE A 172 17.50 -4.29 -30.56
CA ILE A 172 17.97 -4.76 -29.26
C ILE A 172 16.84 -4.68 -28.25
N GLU A 173 16.83 -5.67 -27.35
CA GLU A 173 15.92 -5.72 -26.22
C GLU A 173 16.49 -4.86 -25.08
N ILE A 174 15.67 -3.95 -24.55
CA ILE A 174 16.01 -3.16 -23.38
C ILE A 174 14.91 -3.27 -22.32
N THR A 175 15.32 -3.17 -21.07
CA THR A 175 14.41 -3.13 -19.92
C THR A 175 14.23 -1.69 -19.47
N VAL A 176 13.01 -1.15 -19.60
CA VAL A 176 12.70 0.23 -19.24
C VAL A 176 11.80 0.24 -18.00
N PRO A 177 12.14 0.98 -16.93
CA PRO A 177 11.28 1.06 -15.75
C PRO A 177 9.94 1.71 -16.09
N VAL A 178 8.86 1.18 -15.52
CA VAL A 178 7.53 1.78 -15.62
C VAL A 178 7.53 3.09 -14.86
N THR A 179 7.06 4.15 -15.50
CA THR A 179 7.09 5.49 -14.91
C THR A 179 6.08 5.61 -13.76
N TRP A 180 6.41 6.43 -12.77
CA TRP A 180 5.51 6.74 -11.66
C TRP A 180 4.13 7.22 -12.11
N THR A 181 4.04 7.97 -13.21
CA THR A 181 2.76 8.42 -13.78
C THR A 181 1.92 7.26 -14.30
N THR A 182 2.55 6.29 -14.97
CA THR A 182 1.87 5.08 -15.45
C THR A 182 1.41 4.20 -14.28
N ILE A 183 2.25 3.99 -13.26
CA ILE A 183 1.89 3.24 -12.05
C ILE A 183 0.64 3.84 -11.39
N LYS A 184 0.58 5.16 -11.23
CA LYS A 184 -0.60 5.85 -10.69
C LYS A 184 -1.85 5.65 -11.54
N ALA A 185 -1.72 5.67 -12.86
CA ALA A 185 -2.84 5.49 -13.78
C ALA A 185 -3.42 4.06 -13.71
N ILE A 186 -2.53 3.05 -13.65
CA ILE A 186 -2.92 1.65 -13.46
C ILE A 186 -3.63 1.48 -12.11
N TRP A 187 -3.06 2.03 -11.03
CA TRP A 187 -3.69 1.98 -9.72
C TRP A 187 -5.07 2.64 -9.71
N ALA A 188 -5.20 3.83 -10.29
CA ALA A 188 -6.49 4.52 -10.39
C ALA A 188 -7.54 3.66 -11.11
N LYS A 189 -7.16 2.95 -12.18
CA LYS A 189 -8.05 2.01 -12.87
C LYS A 189 -8.46 0.83 -11.99
N GLY A 190 -7.53 0.27 -11.22
CA GLY A 190 -7.84 -0.76 -10.22
C GLY A 190 -8.83 -0.25 -9.18
N VAL A 191 -8.59 0.93 -8.61
CA VAL A 191 -9.48 1.57 -7.64
C VAL A 191 -10.88 1.82 -8.22
N GLU A 192 -10.97 2.34 -9.46
CA GLU A 192 -12.25 2.52 -10.17
C GLU A 192 -13.01 1.20 -10.31
N HIS A 193 -12.32 0.12 -10.72
CA HIS A 193 -12.92 -1.20 -10.87
C HIS A 193 -13.50 -1.72 -9.56
N PHE A 194 -12.75 -1.63 -8.46
CA PHE A 194 -13.19 -2.14 -7.17
C PHE A 194 -14.20 -1.25 -6.46
N ALA A 195 -14.18 0.07 -6.71
CA ALA A 195 -15.19 0.99 -6.19
C ALA A 195 -16.55 0.84 -6.89
N ALA A 196 -16.58 0.34 -8.13
CA ALA A 196 -17.78 0.17 -8.93
C ALA A 196 -18.49 -1.20 -8.73
N ALA A 197 -17.86 -2.16 -8.04
CA ALA A 197 -18.45 -3.48 -7.83
C ALA A 197 -19.74 -3.37 -6.98
N PRO A 198 -20.86 -3.99 -7.41
CA PRO A 198 -22.10 -3.94 -6.65
C PRO A 198 -21.88 -4.59 -5.27
N LYS A 199 -22.36 -3.90 -4.23
CA LYS A 199 -22.46 -4.46 -2.88
C LYS A 199 -23.16 -5.81 -3.02
N GLN A 200 -22.54 -6.90 -2.57
CA GLN A 200 -23.22 -8.20 -2.53
C GLN A 200 -24.51 -7.99 -1.73
N GLU A 201 -25.65 -8.05 -2.41
CA GLU A 201 -26.96 -8.12 -1.77
C GLU A 201 -27.03 -9.51 -1.13
N ASN A 202 -26.91 -9.55 0.18
CA ASN A 202 -27.18 -10.76 0.96
C ASN A 202 -28.64 -11.16 0.71
N VAL A 203 -28.86 -12.24 -0.04
CA VAL A 203 -30.14 -12.95 -0.17
C VAL A 203 -30.23 -14.01 0.91
#